data_AF-R4KAI7-F1
#
_entry.id   AF-R4KAI7-F1
#
_cell.length_a   1.000
_cell.length_b   1.000
_cell.length_c   1.000
_cell.angle_alpha   90.00
_cell.angle_beta   90.00
_cell.angle_gamma   90.00
#
_symmetry.space_group_name_H-M   'P 1'
#
loop_
_entity.id
_entity.type
_entity.pdbx_description
1 polymer ?
#
loop_
_entity_poly.entity_id
_entity_poly.type
_entity_poly.pdbx_seq_one_letter_code
_entity_poly.pdbx_strand_id
1 'polypeptide(L)'
;MKICVSDELMYVKIELEKRGYEILEWNHKENCDALICNLKSGGLTNFIHESNVKKEGILIIDMGSKSIDEIEYILNNRIYSSII
;
A
#
# COMPACT_ATOMS: atom_id res chain seq x y z
N MET A 1 2.13 10.95 0.84
CA MET A 1 2.21 9.59 1.39
C MET A 1 2.73 8.70 0.28
N LYS A 2 3.78 7.92 0.55
CA LYS A 2 4.39 6.98 -0.38
C LYS A 2 3.72 5.61 -0.25
N ILE A 3 3.18 5.08 -1.33
CA ILE A 3 2.41 3.83 -1.32
C ILE A 3 3.05 2.82 -2.26
N CYS A 4 3.39 1.65 -1.73
CA CYS A 4 3.75 0.49 -2.54
C CYS A 4 2.48 -0.28 -2.90
N VAL A 5 2.29 -0.59 -4.17
CA VAL A 5 1.13 -1.35 -4.65
C VAL A 5 1.62 -2.53 -5.46
N SER A 6 1.05 -3.71 -5.22
CA SER A 6 1.39 -4.93 -5.95
C SER A 6 1.18 -4.76 -7.46
N ASP A 7 2.07 -5.35 -8.25
CA ASP A 7 2.09 -5.14 -9.72
C ASP A 7 0.83 -5.65 -10.42
N GLU A 8 0.17 -6.66 -9.85
CA GLU A 8 -1.13 -7.18 -10.29
C GLU A 8 -2.29 -6.18 -10.13
N LEU A 9 -2.11 -5.11 -9.35
CA LEU A 9 -3.14 -4.13 -9.02
C LEU A 9 -2.96 -2.81 -9.79
N MET A 10 -2.66 -2.90 -11.10
CA MET A 10 -2.38 -1.72 -11.94
C MET A 10 -3.50 -0.66 -11.91
N TYR A 11 -4.77 -1.09 -11.86
CA TYR A 11 -5.89 -0.16 -11.76
C TYR A 11 -5.85 0.68 -10.47
N VAL A 12 -5.42 0.07 -9.36
CA VAL A 12 -5.28 0.73 -8.05
C VAL A 12 -4.17 1.78 -8.11
N LYS A 13 -3.04 1.45 -8.74
CA LYS A 13 -1.93 2.39 -8.95
C LYS A 13 -2.42 3.66 -9.65
N ILE A 14 -3.08 3.48 -10.79
CA ILE A 14 -3.59 4.59 -11.62
C ILE A 14 -4.57 5.47 -10.83
N GLU A 15 -5.52 4.86 -10.11
CA GLU A 15 -6.53 5.62 -9.38
C GLU A 15 -5.94 6.39 -8.17
N LEU A 16 -4.95 5.82 -7.48
CA LEU A 16 -4.28 6.50 -6.38
C LEU A 16 -3.34 7.61 -6.89
N GLU A 17 -2.62 7.42 -7.99
CA GLU A 17 -1.82 8.49 -8.62
C GLU A 17 -2.69 9.69 -9.00
N LYS A 18 -3.87 9.45 -9.60
CA LYS A 18 -4.84 10.51 -9.94
C LYS A 18 -5.33 11.29 -8.73
N ARG A 19 -5.37 10.65 -7.54
CA ARG A 19 -5.75 11.26 -6.27
C ARG A 19 -4.58 11.97 -5.57
N GLY A 20 -3.39 11.97 -6.17
CA GLY A 20 -2.21 12.70 -5.70
C GLY A 20 -1.29 11.91 -4.77
N TYR A 21 -1.44 10.58 -4.70
CA TYR A 21 -0.51 9.73 -3.97
C TYR A 21 0.77 9.46 -4.78
N GLU A 22 1.89 9.33 -4.08
CA GLU A 22 3.16 8.92 -4.69
C GLU A 22 3.22 7.39 -4.70
N ILE A 23 3.14 6.77 -5.87
CA ILE A 23 3.21 5.32 -6.02
C ILE A 23 4.65 4.90 -6.25
N LEU A 24 5.14 4.02 -5.37
CA LEU A 24 6.45 3.40 -5.51
C LEU A 24 6.30 2.06 -6.22
N GLU A 25 7.31 1.72 -7.02
CA GLU A 25 7.43 0.38 -7.58
C GLU A 25 7.53 -0.67 -6.46
N TRP A 26 7.01 -1.86 -6.73
CA TRP A 26 6.92 -2.94 -5.76
C TRP A 26 8.29 -3.39 -5.23
N ASN A 27 9.31 -3.39 -6.10
CA ASN A 27 10.69 -3.78 -5.78
C ASN A 27 11.58 -2.59 -5.37
N HIS A 28 10.98 -1.45 -5.03
CA HIS A 28 11.74 -0.27 -4.72
C HIS A 28 12.49 -0.40 -3.38
N LYS A 29 13.67 0.24 -3.28
CA LYS A 29 14.51 0.18 -2.07
C LYS A 29 14.17 1.25 -1.03
N GLU A 30 13.27 2.17 -1.35
CA GLU A 30 12.81 3.20 -0.41
C GLU A 30 11.69 2.68 0.49
N ASN A 31 11.62 3.23 1.70
CA ASN A 31 10.54 2.94 2.61
C ASN A 31 9.22 3.54 2.10
N CYS A 32 8.14 2.80 2.28
CA CYS A 32 6.78 3.25 2.02
C CYS A 32 5.99 3.44 3.31
N ASP A 33 4.99 4.30 3.26
CA ASP A 33 4.06 4.52 4.37
C ASP A 33 2.98 3.42 4.40
N ALA A 34 2.56 2.94 3.22
CA ALA A 34 1.55 1.91 3.07
C ALA A 34 1.90 0.91 1.95
N LEU A 35 1.44 -0.33 2.14
CA LEU A 35 1.57 -1.44 1.21
C LEU A 35 0.16 -1.96 0.86
N ILE A 36 -0.21 -1.95 -0.41
CA ILE A 36 -1.47 -2.49 -0.90
C ILE A 36 -1.16 -3.74 -1.73
N CYS A 37 -1.71 -4.88 -1.31
CA CYS A 37 -1.51 -6.15 -2.00
C CYS A 37 -2.70 -7.08 -1.79
N ASN A 38 -2.72 -8.20 -2.50
CA ASN A 38 -3.65 -9.28 -2.21
C ASN A 38 -2.94 -10.31 -1.32
N LEU A 39 -3.44 -10.48 -0.09
CA LEU A 39 -2.84 -11.42 0.86
C LEU A 39 -3.05 -12.88 0.45
N LYS A 40 -4.15 -13.18 -0.26
CA LYS A 40 -4.46 -14.54 -0.70
C LYS A 40 -3.60 -15.00 -1.86
N SER A 41 -3.05 -14.08 -2.66
CA SER A 41 -2.12 -14.38 -3.75
C SER A 41 -0.65 -14.45 -3.31
N GLY A 42 -0.36 -14.29 -2.00
CA GLY A 42 1.02 -14.24 -1.51
C GLY A 42 1.72 -12.90 -1.73
N GLY A 43 0.97 -11.82 -2.02
CA GLY A 43 1.53 -10.49 -2.23
C GLY A 43 2.38 -10.02 -1.05
N LEU A 44 1.95 -10.24 0.20
CA LEU A 44 2.77 -9.82 1.35
C LEU A 44 4.09 -10.59 1.46
N THR A 45 4.08 -11.91 1.21
CA THR A 45 5.31 -12.72 1.27
C THR A 45 6.29 -12.31 0.18
N ASN A 46 5.82 -12.03 -1.03
CA ASN A 46 6.67 -11.58 -2.14
C ASN A 46 7.34 -10.24 -1.80
N PHE A 47 6.56 -9.27 -1.28
CA PHE A 47 7.10 -7.99 -0.83
C PHE A 47 8.16 -8.15 0.26
N ILE A 48 7.92 -9.01 1.26
CA ILE A 48 8.86 -9.24 2.37
C ILE A 48 10.17 -9.86 1.89
N HIS A 49 10.11 -10.72 0.88
CA HIS A 49 11.30 -11.39 0.34
C HIS A 49 12.08 -10.51 -0.64
N GLU A 50 11.41 -9.66 -1.42
CA GLU A 50 12.01 -8.85 -2.48
C GLU A 50 12.47 -7.46 -2.00
N SER A 51 11.81 -6.91 -0.97
CA SER A 51 12.09 -5.56 -0.48
C SER A 51 13.06 -5.55 0.71
N ASN A 52 14.03 -4.63 0.68
CA ASN A 52 14.89 -4.30 1.83
C ASN A 52 14.25 -3.25 2.75
N VAL A 53 12.92 -3.11 2.69
CA VAL A 53 12.19 -2.02 3.35
C VAL A 53 12.10 -2.27 4.85
N LYS A 54 12.25 -1.20 5.65
CA LYS A 54 12.01 -1.27 7.09
C LYS A 54 10.53 -1.55 7.34
N LYS A 55 10.24 -2.71 7.92
CA LYS A 55 8.86 -3.24 8.12
C LYS A 55 8.07 -2.51 9.20
N GLU A 56 8.75 -1.78 10.08
CA GLU A 56 8.12 -1.03 11.16
C GLU A 56 7.40 0.21 10.63
N GLY A 57 6.14 0.36 11.02
CA GLY A 57 5.35 1.54 10.66
C GLY A 57 4.78 1.54 9.25
N ILE A 58 4.76 0.41 8.53
CA ILE A 58 4.04 0.29 7.26
C ILE A 58 2.61 -0.14 7.52
N LEU A 59 1.64 0.56 6.93
CA LEU A 59 0.24 0.11 6.90
C LEU A 59 0.05 -0.92 5.78
N ILE A 60 -0.29 -2.15 6.11
CA ILE A 60 -0.60 -3.18 5.12
C ILE A 60 -2.11 -3.20 4.89
N ILE A 61 -2.52 -3.09 3.63
CA ILE A 61 -3.92 -3.09 3.20
C ILE A 61 -4.13 -4.25 2.23
N ASP A 62 -4.98 -5.20 2.63
CA ASP A 62 -5.45 -6.26 1.73
C ASP A 62 -6.52 -5.72 0.78
N MET A 63 -6.20 -5.75 -0.53
CA MET A 63 -7.09 -5.26 -1.58
C MET A 63 -8.39 -6.05 -1.63
N GLY A 64 -8.34 -7.38 -1.49
CA GLY A 64 -9.51 -8.26 -1.41
C GLY A 64 -10.66 -7.84 -2.34
N SER A 65 -11.78 -7.45 -1.75
CA SER A 65 -12.97 -6.92 -2.42
C SER A 65 -13.23 -5.43 -2.14
N LYS A 66 -12.22 -4.68 -1.70
CA LYS A 66 -12.36 -3.25 -1.36
C LYS A 66 -12.38 -2.40 -2.64
N SER A 67 -13.18 -1.35 -2.60
CA SER A 67 -13.16 -0.27 -3.59
C SER A 67 -11.99 0.69 -3.33
N ILE A 68 -11.62 1.50 -4.33
CA ILE A 68 -10.58 2.53 -4.16
C ILE A 68 -10.98 3.55 -3.08
N ASP A 69 -12.26 3.88 -2.97
CA ASP A 69 -12.74 4.85 -1.97
C ASP A 69 -12.56 4.30 -0.55
N GLU A 70 -12.76 2.99 -0.34
CA GLU A 70 -12.47 2.34 0.93
C GLU A 70 -10.96 2.31 1.22
N ILE A 71 -10.13 2.08 0.20
CA ILE A 71 -8.66 2.14 0.34
C ILE A 71 -8.23 3.56 0.76
N GLU A 72 -8.73 4.59 0.09
CA GLU A 72 -8.45 5.98 0.41
C GLU A 72 -8.93 6.36 1.82
N TYR A 73 -10.12 5.91 2.20
CA TYR A 73 -10.64 6.08 3.56
C TYR A 73 -9.69 5.48 4.60
N ILE A 74 -9.18 4.26 4.37
CA ILE A 74 -8.22 3.60 5.26
C ILE A 74 -6.90 4.39 5.34
N LEU A 75 -6.37 4.84 4.19
CA LEU A 75 -5.13 5.62 4.11
C LEU A 75 -5.23 6.93 4.90
N ASN A 76 -6.35 7.64 4.77
CA ASN A 76 -6.55 8.94 5.40
C ASN A 76 -6.89 8.84 6.89
N ASN A 77 -7.61 7.79 7.32
CA ASN A 77 -7.97 7.62 8.73
C ASN A 77 -6.85 7.10 9.62
N ARG A 78 -5.78 6.56 9.03
CA ARG A 78 -4.56 6.27 9.78
C ARG A 78 -3.98 7.53 10.45
N ILE A 79 -4.17 8.69 9.84
CA ILE A 79 -3.69 9.98 10.39
C ILE A 79 -4.38 10.32 11.72
N TYR A 80 -5.60 9.81 11.93
CA TYR A 80 -6.41 10.11 13.11
C TYR A 80 -6.25 9.13 14.27
N SER A 81 -5.49 8.03 14.10
CA SER A 81 -5.31 7.04 15.19
C SER A 81 -4.19 7.41 16.17
N SER A 82 -3.66 8.64 16.13
CA SER A 82 -2.94 9.22 17.24
C SER A 82 -3.93 9.50 18.38
N ILE A 83 -4.35 8.43 19.07
CA ILE A 83 -5.03 8.57 20.36
C ILE A 83 -3.97 9.16 21.30
N ILE A 84 -4.22 10.42 21.68
CA ILE A 84 -3.45 11.24 22.63
C ILE A 84 -3.37 10.55 23.99
#